data_AF-A0A951FEL8-F1
#
_entry.id   AF-A0A951FEL8-F1
#
_cell.length_a   1.000
_cell.length_b   1.000
_cell.length_c   1.000
_cell.angle_alpha   90.00
_cell.angle_beta   90.00
_cell.angle_gamma   90.00
#
_symmetry.space_group_name_H-M   'P 1'
#
loop_
_entity.id
_entity.type
_entity.pdbx_description
1 polymer ?
#
loop_
_entity_poly.entity_id
_entity_poly.type
_entity_poly.pdbx_seq_one_letter_code
_entity_poly.pdbx_strand_id
1 'polypeptide(L)' 'MTNYDPIKELNNAGIATDKLSEDQRKQLQSLSPEEARMLGKIQERMSSDVQGFAASDDTGWVIF' A
#
# COMPACT_ATOMS: atom_id res chain seq x y z
N MET A 1 -23.87 -14.01 -2.68
CA MET A 1 -22.42 -14.14 -3.00
C MET A 1 -21.84 -12.75 -3.02
N THR A 2 -21.02 -12.40 -2.03
CA THR A 2 -20.28 -11.14 -2.04
C THR A 2 -19.22 -11.29 -3.14
N ASN A 3 -19.37 -10.55 -4.24
CA ASN A 3 -18.41 -10.58 -5.33
C ASN A 3 -17.15 -9.86 -4.83
N TYR A 4 -16.19 -10.62 -4.34
CA TYR A 4 -14.94 -10.10 -3.80
C TYR A 4 -14.09 -9.56 -4.95
N ASP A 5 -13.69 -8.29 -4.85
CA ASP A 5 -12.84 -7.62 -5.83
C ASP A 5 -11.54 -7.17 -5.14
N PRO A 6 -10.44 -7.94 -5.29
CA PRO A 6 -9.17 -7.64 -4.63
C PRO A 6 -8.60 -6.29 -5.05
N ILE A 7 -8.83 -5.85 -6.30
CA ILE A 7 -8.33 -4.57 -6.81
C ILE A 7 -9.01 -3.41 -6.09
N LYS A 8 -10.33 -3.52 -5.87
CA LYS A 8 -11.08 -2.53 -5.09
C LYS A 8 -10.60 -2.45 -3.65
N GLU A 9 -10.30 -3.60 -3.03
CA GLU A 9 -9.83 -3.66 -1.65
C GLU A 9 -8.43 -3.05 -1.49
N LEU A 10 -7.52 -3.31 -2.44
CA LEU A 10 -6.19 -2.71 -2.48
C LEU A 10 -6.23 -1.19 -2.72
N ASN A 11 -7.10 -0.71 -3.62
CA ASN A 11 -7.30 0.73 -3.81
C ASN A 11 -7.82 1.42 -2.54
N ASN A 12 -8.78 0.80 -1.85
CA ASN A 12 -9.27 1.30 -0.58
C ASN A 12 -8.18 1.33 0.51
N ALA A 13 -7.21 0.43 0.44
CA ALA A 13 -6.05 0.42 1.31
C ALA A 13 -4.92 1.38 0.86
N GLY A 14 -5.17 2.22 -0.15
CA GLY A 14 -4.22 3.24 -0.61
C GLY A 14 -3.15 2.72 -1.56
N ILE A 15 -3.29 1.50 -2.09
CA ILE A 15 -2.39 0.98 -3.13
C ILE A 15 -2.92 1.47 -4.48
N ALA A 16 -2.12 2.27 -5.19
CA ALA A 16 -2.47 2.83 -6.50
C ALA A 16 -2.41 1.76 -7.61
N THR A 17 -3.40 0.87 -7.63
CA THR A 17 -3.45 -0.25 -8.58
C THR A 17 -3.64 0.22 -10.03
N ASP A 18 -4.06 1.46 -10.23
CA ASP A 18 -4.16 2.14 -11.52
C ASP A 18 -2.79 2.43 -12.15
N LYS A 19 -1.74 2.56 -11.34
CA LYS A 19 -0.36 2.80 -11.79
C LYS A 19 0.43 1.53 -12.06
N LEU A 20 -0.17 0.37 -11.80
CA LEU A 20 0.46 -0.92 -12.00
C LEU A 20 0.29 -1.41 -13.43
N SER A 21 1.29 -2.14 -13.92
CA SER A 21 1.25 -2.78 -15.23
C SER A 21 0.12 -3.82 -15.30
N GLU A 22 -0.37 -4.12 -16.50
CA GLU A 22 -1.48 -5.07 -16.69
C GLU A 22 -1.20 -6.46 -16.08
N ASP A 23 0.04 -6.94 -16.20
CA ASP A 23 0.51 -8.18 -15.56
C ASP A 23 0.42 -8.11 -14.03
N GLN A 24 0.81 -7.00 -13.42
CA GLN A 24 0.73 -6.80 -11.97
C GLN A 24 -0.73 -6.71 -11.52
N ARG A 25 -1.61 -6.06 -12.28
CA ARG A 25 -3.05 -6.01 -11.99
C ARG A 25 -3.68 -7.40 -12.08
N LYS A 26 -3.27 -8.23 -13.04
CA LYS A 26 -3.70 -9.65 -13.12
C LYS A 26 -3.23 -10.49 -11.94
N GLN A 27 -1.98 -10.30 -11.50
CA GLN A 27 -1.47 -10.97 -10.31
C GLN A 27 -2.26 -10.56 -9.06
N LEU A 28 -2.57 -9.27 -8.91
CA LEU A 28 -3.38 -8.77 -7.80
C LEU A 28 -4.84 -9.22 -7.88
N GLN A 29 -5.39 -9.40 -9.09
CA GLN A 29 -6.72 -9.99 -9.28
C GLN A 29 -6.81 -11.45 -8.85
N SER A 30 -5.68 -12.16 -8.84
CA SER A 30 -5.60 -13.56 -8.43
C SER A 30 -5.45 -13.72 -6.91
N LEU A 31 -5.32 -12.62 -6.16
CA LEU A 31 -5.13 -12.66 -4.71
C LEU A 31 -6.41 -13.02 -3.96
N SER A 32 -6.22 -13.76 -2.89
CA SER A 32 -7.25 -14.07 -1.92
C SER A 32 -7.61 -12.84 -1.06
N PRO A 33 -8.80 -12.81 -0.43
CA PRO A 33 -9.21 -11.77 0.53
C PRO A 33 -8.19 -11.47 1.62
N GLU A 34 -7.57 -12.51 2.18
CA GLU A 34 -6.58 -12.36 3.24
C GLU A 34 -5.28 -11.73 2.75
N GLU A 35 -4.85 -12.08 1.54
CA GLU A 35 -3.61 -11.59 0.93
C GLU A 35 -3.74 -10.09 0.58
N ALA A 36 -4.85 -9.68 -0.03
CA ALA A 36 -5.08 -8.27 -0.34
C ALA A 36 -5.18 -7.41 0.93
N ARG A 37 -5.82 -7.92 1.99
CA ARG A 37 -5.84 -7.27 3.30
C ARG A 37 -4.45 -7.14 3.91
N MET A 38 -3.61 -8.15 3.78
CA MET A 38 -2.25 -8.12 4.31
C MET A 38 -1.42 -7.05 3.59
N LEU A 39 -1.50 -6.99 2.25
CA LEU A 39 -0.86 -5.95 1.45
C LEU A 39 -1.32 -4.55 1.82
N GLY A 40 -2.63 -4.37 2.03
CA GLY A 40 -3.18 -3.11 2.49
C GLY A 40 -2.63 -2.66 3.85
N LYS A 41 -2.51 -3.58 4.81
CA LYS A 41 -1.89 -3.29 6.12
C LYS A 41 -0.40 -2.96 6.02
N ILE A 42 0.32 -3.60 5.10
CA ILE A 42 1.73 -3.29 4.85
C ILE A 42 1.86 -1.87 4.28
N GLN A 43 1.02 -1.50 3.32
CA GLN A 43 0.99 -0.14 2.76
C GLN A 43 0.66 0.92 3.83
N GLU A 44 -0.30 0.63 4.71
CA GLU A 44 -0.68 1.52 5.82
C GLU A 44 0.50 1.73 6.79
N ARG A 45 1.18 0.65 7.16
CA ARG A 45 2.40 0.72 7.99
C ARG A 45 3.52 1.52 7.33
N MET A 46 3.82 1.24 6.07
CA MET A 46 4.82 2.00 5.31
C MET A 46 4.47 3.48 5.22
N SER A 47 3.19 3.82 5.01
CA SER A 47 2.73 5.21 4.96
C SER A 47 2.84 5.90 6.33
N SER A 48 2.64 5.16 7.42
CA SER A 48 2.79 5.67 8.79
C SER A 48 4.26 5.83 9.18
N ASP A 49 5.14 4.91 8.79
CA ASP A 49 6.58 4.99 9.06
C ASP A 49 7.24 6.16 8.32
N VAL A 50 6.81 6.44 7.07
CA VAL A 50 7.28 7.61 6.31
C VAL A 50 6.88 8.93 6.98
N GLN A 51 5.71 9.01 7.62
CA GLN A 51 5.30 10.20 8.39
C GLN A 51 6.08 10.35 9.70
N GLY A 52 6.48 9.25 10.34
CA GLY A 52 7.35 9.26 11.53
C GLY A 52 8.75 9.80 11.26
N PHE A 53 9.31 9.53 10.07
CA PHE A 53 10.58 10.12 9.62
C PHE A 53 10.44 11.60 9.21
N ALA A 54 9.34 11.98 8.54
CA ALA A 54 9.12 13.37 8.16
C ALA A 54 8.82 14.30 9.35
N ALA A 55 8.33 13.76 10.48
CA ALA A 55 8.11 14.52 11.71
C ALA A 55 9.36 14.59 12.61
N SER A 56 10.48 13.95 12.24
CA SER A 56 11.73 13.95 13.00
C SER A 56 12.82 14.85 12.40
N ASP A 57 12.43 15.92 11.69
CA ASP A 57 13.35 16.92 11.13
C ASP A 57 13.49 18.18 12.03
N ASP A 58 13.32 18.03 13.35
CA ASP A 58 13.67 19.07 14.35
C ASP A 58 14.85 18.64 15.24
N THR A 59 15.78 17.85 14.70
CA THR A 59 17.12 17.70 15.29
C THR A 59 18.15 17.71 14.19
N GLY A 60 18.70 18.90 13.94
CA GLY A 60 19.62 19.17 12.86
C GLY A 60 20.82 18.24 12.78
N TRP A 61 21.07 17.75 11.57
CA TRP A 61 22.40 17.33 11.14
C TRP A 61 22.72 18.05 9.83
N VAL A 62 23.65 18.99 9.93
CA VAL A 62 24.34 19.60 8.79
C VAL A 62 25.17 18.51 8.13
N ILE A 63 24.98 18.29 6.83
CA ILE A 63 25.85 17.44 6.01
C ILE A 63 26.91 18.35 5.38
N PHE A 64 28.19 18.07 5.64
CA PHE A 64 29.35 18.71 5.00
C PHE A 64 29.60 18.13 3.60
#